data_AF-A0A1B6F0K4-F1
#
_entry.id   AF-A0A1B6F0K4-F1
#
_cell.length_a   1.000
_cell.length_b   1.000
_cell.length_c   1.000
_cell.angle_alpha   90.00
_cell.angle_beta   90.00
_cell.angle_gamma   90.00
#
_symmetry.space_group_name_H-M   'P 1'
#
loop_
_entity.id
_entity.type
_entity.pdbx_description
1 polymer ?
#
loop_
_entity_poly.entity_id
_entity_poly.type
_entity_poly.pdbx_seq_one_letter_code
_entity_poly.pdbx_strand_id
1 'polypeptide(L)'
;FNFLSNETFQLRYLINDSYWSPDTNAPIFFYTGNEGDITLFAQNTGFMWEIAPEFNALVVFAEHRFYGESMPFGNRSYDEGNIGYLSSSQALMDYVDLIAELKQNHDKKFPVVLFGGSYGGMLAAW
;
A
#
# COMPACT_ATOMS: atom_id res chain seq x y z
N PHE A 1 8.54 0.22 16.31
CA PHE A 1 9.86 -0.11 15.74
C PHE A 1 10.73 -0.76 16.80
N ASN A 2 11.42 -1.85 16.45
CA ASN A 2 12.50 -2.38 17.26
C ASN A 2 13.56 -2.97 16.32
N PHE A 3 14.79 -3.08 16.80
CA PHE A 3 15.92 -3.65 16.05
C PHE A 3 16.30 -5.06 16.56
N LEU A 4 15.45 -5.66 17.40
CA LEU A 4 15.69 -6.97 18.01
C LEU A 4 15.16 -8.12 17.15
N SER A 5 14.26 -7.82 16.22
CA SER A 5 13.64 -8.79 15.32
C SER A 5 13.80 -8.34 13.87
N ASN A 6 14.19 -9.30 13.02
CA ASN A 6 14.25 -9.15 11.55
C ASN A 6 13.18 -10.02 10.86
N GLU A 7 12.14 -10.40 11.60
CA GLU A 7 11.04 -11.18 11.04
C GLU A 7 10.28 -10.36 9.98
N THR A 8 9.87 -11.03 8.90
CA THR A 8 9.13 -10.42 7.80
C THR A 8 7.77 -11.10 7.65
N PHE A 9 6.81 -10.41 7.03
CA PHE A 9 5.54 -11.01 6.67
C PHE A 9 5.16 -10.64 5.23
N GLN A 10 4.18 -11.35 4.68
CA GLN A 10 3.65 -11.07 3.35
C GLN A 10 2.60 -9.96 3.44
N LEU A 11 2.89 -8.81 2.84
CA LEU A 11 1.94 -7.71 2.68
C LEU A 11 1.18 -7.91 1.36
N ARG A 12 -0.14 -7.99 1.42
CA ARG A 12 -0.97 -8.06 0.21
C ARG A 12 -1.08 -6.68 -0.43
N TYR A 13 -0.95 -6.63 -1.75
CA TYR A 13 -1.29 -5.45 -2.53
C TYR A 13 -1.91 -5.87 -3.86
N LEU A 14 -2.69 -4.98 -4.45
CA LEU A 14 -3.27 -5.13 -5.77
C LEU A 14 -2.54 -4.19 -6.73
N ILE A 15 -2.30 -4.66 -7.95
CA ILE A 15 -1.61 -3.88 -8.98
C ILE A 15 -2.38 -3.98 -10.29
N ASN A 16 -2.50 -2.86 -10.98
CA ASN A 16 -3.06 -2.79 -12.33
C ASN A 16 -2.18 -1.88 -13.20
N ASP A 17 -1.57 -2.48 -14.22
CA ASP A 17 -0.66 -1.88 -15.17
C ASP A 17 -1.28 -1.68 -16.57
N SER A 18 -2.59 -1.89 -16.71
CA SER A 18 -3.29 -1.88 -18.02
C SER A 18 -3.12 -0.57 -18.81
N TYR A 19 -2.92 0.55 -18.11
CA TYR A 19 -2.70 1.88 -18.70
C TYR A 19 -1.29 2.41 -18.44
N TRP A 20 -0.46 1.64 -17.74
CA TRP A 20 0.81 2.14 -17.26
C TRP A 20 1.82 2.23 -18.40
N SER A 21 2.43 3.40 -18.54
CA SER A 21 3.49 3.66 -19.52
C SER A 21 4.84 3.82 -18.81
N PRO A 22 5.53 2.71 -18.45
CA PRO A 22 6.76 2.73 -17.64
C PRO A 22 7.92 3.46 -18.32
N ASP A 23 7.87 3.62 -19.65
CA ASP A 23 8.87 4.37 -20.41
C ASP A 23 8.69 5.90 -20.32
N THR A 24 7.66 6.37 -19.64
CA THR A 24 7.37 7.80 -19.43
C THR A 24 7.57 8.18 -17.96
N ASN A 25 7.30 9.44 -17.61
CA ASN A 25 7.19 9.89 -16.20
C ASN A 25 5.82 9.55 -15.59
N ALA A 26 5.22 8.42 -16.01
CA ALA A 26 3.92 7.95 -15.52
C ALA A 26 3.93 7.85 -13.98
N PRO A 27 2.93 8.41 -13.28
CA PRO A 27 2.87 8.31 -11.83
C PRO A 27 2.44 6.91 -11.37
N ILE A 28 2.78 6.59 -10.13
CA ILE A 28 2.13 5.53 -9.37
C ILE A 28 1.01 6.20 -8.56
N PHE A 29 -0.22 5.77 -8.79
CA PHE A 29 -1.35 6.07 -7.91
C PHE A 29 -1.42 4.99 -6.84
N PHE A 30 -1.09 5.36 -5.62
CA PHE A 30 -0.91 4.44 -4.51
C PHE A 30 -1.97 4.69 -3.44
N TYR A 31 -2.91 3.77 -3.29
CA TYR A 31 -3.90 3.82 -2.22
C TYR A 31 -3.31 3.26 -0.92
N THR A 32 -3.25 4.10 0.11
CA THR A 32 -2.87 3.69 1.46
C THR A 32 -4.06 3.00 2.13
N GLY A 33 -4.15 1.68 2.00
CA GLY A 33 -5.22 0.87 2.58
C GLY A 33 -5.38 1.14 4.07
N ASN A 34 -6.59 0.96 4.58
CA ASN A 34 -6.92 1.33 5.94
C ASN A 34 -7.58 0.16 6.68
N GLU A 35 -8.55 0.41 7.55
CA GLU A 35 -9.11 -0.55 8.51
C GLU A 35 -10.02 -1.64 7.91
N GLY A 36 -9.60 -2.29 6.81
CA GLY A 36 -10.38 -3.33 6.15
C GLY A 36 -9.64 -4.09 5.05
N ASP A 37 -10.36 -5.03 4.43
CA ASP A 37 -9.87 -5.80 3.29
C ASP A 37 -9.61 -4.88 2.08
N ILE A 38 -8.42 -4.98 1.49
CA ILE A 38 -8.01 -4.08 0.41
C ILE A 38 -8.88 -4.15 -0.85
N THR A 39 -9.52 -5.29 -1.10
CA THR A 39 -10.40 -5.49 -2.27
C THR A 39 -11.66 -4.63 -2.18
N LEU A 40 -12.16 -4.36 -0.96
CA LEU A 40 -13.30 -3.47 -0.76
C LEU A 40 -12.94 -2.03 -1.13
N PHE A 41 -11.75 -1.56 -0.75
CA PHE A 41 -11.31 -0.21 -1.10
C PHE A 41 -11.05 -0.07 -2.61
N ALA A 42 -10.47 -1.10 -3.23
CA ALA A 42 -10.29 -1.16 -4.68
C ALA A 42 -11.62 -1.07 -5.43
N GLN A 43 -12.65 -1.80 -4.99
CA GLN A 43 -13.97 -1.79 -5.63
C GLN A 43 -14.73 -0.46 -5.46
N ASN A 44 -14.44 0.30 -4.41
CA ASN A 44 -15.21 1.50 -4.05
C ASN A 44 -14.45 2.82 -4.28
N THR A 45 -13.18 2.79 -4.68
CA THR A 45 -12.40 3.98 -5.02
C THR A 45 -12.41 4.21 -6.54
N GLY A 46 -13.62 4.40 -7.08
CA GLY A 46 -13.89 4.59 -8.52
C GLY A 46 -12.95 5.60 -9.20
N PHE A 47 -12.75 6.73 -8.53
CA PHE A 47 -11.98 7.86 -9.05
C PHE A 47 -10.57 7.49 -9.52
N MET A 48 -9.82 6.67 -8.75
CA MET A 48 -8.47 6.28 -9.16
C MET A 48 -8.45 5.52 -10.49
N TRP A 49 -9.46 4.67 -10.73
CA TRP A 49 -9.61 3.94 -12.00
C TRP A 49 -9.98 4.87 -13.14
N GLU A 50 -10.85 5.85 -12.89
CA GLU A 50 -11.31 6.81 -13.88
C GLU A 50 -10.19 7.71 -14.41
N ILE A 51 -9.29 8.16 -13.53
CA ILE A 51 -8.19 9.05 -13.93
C ILE A 51 -6.92 8.32 -14.36
N ALA A 52 -6.74 7.05 -14.00
CA ALA A 52 -5.52 6.30 -14.36
C ALA A 52 -5.17 6.34 -15.87
N PRO A 53 -6.12 6.19 -16.82
CA PRO A 53 -5.84 6.31 -18.25
C PRO A 53 -5.33 7.69 -18.67
N GLU A 54 -5.82 8.77 -18.07
CA GLU A 54 -5.40 10.14 -18.40
C GLU A 54 -3.93 10.39 -18.03
N PHE A 55 -3.49 9.80 -16.91
CA PHE A 55 -2.12 9.94 -16.42
C PHE A 55 -1.19 8.82 -16.87
N ASN A 56 -1.70 7.81 -17.59
CA ASN A 56 -1.01 6.56 -17.86
C ASN A 56 -0.43 5.93 -16.58
N ALA A 57 -1.19 6.01 -15.48
CA ALA A 57 -0.71 5.69 -14.14
C ALA A 57 -0.66 4.19 -13.87
N LEU A 58 0.32 3.76 -13.08
CA LEU A 58 0.27 2.47 -12.39
C LEU A 58 -0.67 2.60 -11.19
N VAL A 59 -1.67 1.73 -11.09
CA VAL A 59 -2.59 1.75 -9.94
C VAL A 59 -2.21 0.66 -8.95
N VAL A 60 -1.99 1.05 -7.70
CA VAL A 60 -1.63 0.16 -6.60
C VAL A 60 -2.56 0.40 -5.42
N PHE A 61 -3.09 -0.68 -4.85
CA PHE A 61 -3.79 -0.65 -3.57
C PHE A 61 -3.03 -1.52 -2.58
N ALA A 62 -2.42 -0.91 -1.57
CA ALA A 62 -1.64 -1.62 -0.57
C ALA A 62 -2.50 -1.89 0.67
N GLU A 63 -2.60 -3.16 1.08
CA GLU A 63 -3.35 -3.51 2.27
C GLU A 63 -2.65 -3.02 3.53
N HIS A 64 -3.43 -2.67 4.55
CA HIS A 64 -2.88 -2.29 5.84
C HIS A 64 -2.51 -3.55 6.63
N ARG A 65 -1.34 -3.55 7.30
CA ARG A 65 -0.98 -4.63 8.23
C ARG A 65 -2.11 -4.90 9.24
N PHE A 66 -2.31 -6.17 9.60
CA PHE A 66 -3.38 -6.69 10.46
C PHE A 66 -4.80 -6.67 9.87
N TYR A 67 -4.98 -6.22 8.62
CA TYR A 67 -6.28 -6.28 7.95
C TYR A 67 -6.24 -7.22 6.74
N GLY A 68 -7.40 -7.76 6.37
CA GLY A 68 -7.54 -8.70 5.25
C GLY A 68 -6.64 -9.93 5.40
N GLU A 69 -5.74 -10.11 4.44
CA GLU A 69 -4.79 -11.23 4.41
C GLU A 69 -3.39 -10.83 4.91
N SER A 70 -3.16 -9.55 5.16
CA SER A 70 -1.89 -8.98 5.57
C SER A 70 -1.67 -9.13 7.07
N MET A 71 -1.50 -10.37 7.54
CA MET A 71 -1.46 -10.75 8.95
C MET A 71 -0.03 -11.11 9.40
N PRO A 72 0.70 -10.21 10.12
CA PRO A 72 2.12 -10.43 10.40
C PRO A 72 2.45 -11.70 11.20
N PHE A 73 1.49 -12.18 12.01
CA PHE A 73 1.63 -13.41 12.79
C PHE A 73 0.51 -14.42 12.47
N GLY A 74 -0.10 -14.31 11.28
CA GLY A 74 -1.26 -15.11 10.88
C GLY A 74 -2.40 -15.00 11.88
N ASN A 75 -2.97 -16.13 12.28
CA ASN A 75 -4.08 -16.20 13.26
C ASN A 75 -3.72 -15.64 14.65
N ARG A 76 -2.42 -15.53 14.97
CA ARG A 76 -1.92 -15.01 16.25
C ARG A 76 -1.66 -13.52 16.25
N SER A 77 -2.00 -12.81 15.18
CA SER A 77 -1.70 -11.37 15.07
C SER A 77 -2.35 -10.58 16.21
N TYR A 78 -3.55 -10.97 16.64
CA TYR A 78 -4.25 -10.30 17.74
C TYR A 78 -3.90 -10.79 19.14
N ASP A 79 -2.95 -11.73 19.27
CA ASP A 79 -2.50 -12.22 20.57
C ASP A 79 -1.76 -11.11 21.34
N GLU A 80 -1.77 -11.23 22.67
CA GLU A 80 -0.99 -10.37 23.56
C GLU A 80 0.49 -10.39 23.18
N GLY A 81 1.11 -9.21 23.03
CA GLY A 81 2.48 -9.05 22.57
C GLY A 81 2.66 -8.92 21.05
N ASN A 82 1.75 -9.51 20.24
CA ASN A 82 1.80 -9.39 18.77
C ASN A 82 1.05 -8.16 18.26
N ILE A 83 -0.07 -7.81 18.90
CA ILE A 83 -0.87 -6.64 18.52
C ILE A 83 -0.10 -5.30 18.65
N GLY A 84 1.00 -5.28 19.41
CA GLY A 84 1.86 -4.10 19.54
C GLY A 84 2.50 -3.61 18.23
N TYR A 85 2.52 -4.45 17.19
CA TYR A 85 2.99 -4.07 15.85
C TYR A 85 1.91 -3.42 14.97
N LEU A 86 0.66 -3.36 15.43
CA LEU A 86 -0.43 -2.64 14.78
C LEU A 86 -0.36 -1.16 15.16
N SER A 87 0.30 -0.36 14.32
CA SER A 87 0.38 1.10 14.46
C SER A 87 0.48 1.77 13.10
N SER A 88 0.03 3.02 13.01
CA SER A 88 0.12 3.81 11.78
C SER A 88 1.56 4.01 11.32
N SER A 89 2.50 4.30 12.21
CA SER A 89 3.91 4.46 11.84
C SER A 89 4.50 3.20 11.19
N GLN A 90 4.12 2.03 11.70
CA GLN A 90 4.56 0.76 11.15
C GLN A 90 3.89 0.46 9.79
N ALA A 91 2.63 0.86 9.58
CA ALA A 91 1.95 0.75 8.30
C ALA A 91 2.54 1.71 7.25
N LEU A 92 2.86 2.95 7.63
CA LEU A 92 3.55 3.90 6.76
C LEU A 92 4.91 3.36 6.29
N MET A 93 5.63 2.66 7.17
CA MET A 93 6.89 2.02 6.78
C MET A 93 6.68 0.88 5.79
N ASP A 94 5.62 0.07 5.93
CA ASP A 94 5.28 -0.96 4.94
C ASP A 94 5.04 -0.34 3.56
N TYR A 95 4.36 0.81 3.49
CA TYR A 95 4.13 1.50 2.22
C TYR A 95 5.41 2.07 1.63
N VAL A 96 6.32 2.60 2.45
CA VAL A 96 7.65 3.04 1.99
C VAL A 96 8.41 1.87 1.37
N ASP A 97 8.45 0.72 2.04
CA ASP A 97 9.16 -0.46 1.56
C ASP A 97 8.54 -1.00 0.26
N LEU A 98 7.21 -1.09 0.19
CA LEU A 98 6.50 -1.50 -1.03
C LEU A 98 6.74 -0.53 -2.19
N ILE A 99 6.69 0.78 -1.96
CA ILE A 99 6.98 1.79 -3.01
C ILE A 99 8.42 1.64 -3.50
N ALA A 100 9.37 1.36 -2.60
CA ALA A 100 10.76 1.12 -2.97
C ALA A 100 10.91 -0.14 -3.82
N GLU A 101 10.23 -1.24 -3.46
CA GLU A 101 10.21 -2.49 -4.23
C GLU A 101 9.62 -2.27 -5.64
N LEU A 102 8.48 -1.59 -5.74
CA LEU A 102 7.84 -1.26 -7.03
C LEU A 102 8.74 -0.40 -7.93
N LYS A 103 9.68 0.35 -7.36
CA LYS A 103 10.63 1.19 -8.11
C LYS A 103 11.96 0.52 -8.41
N GLN A 104 12.34 -0.54 -7.70
CA GLN A 104 13.69 -1.14 -7.81
C GLN A 104 14.06 -1.60 -9.22
N ASN A 105 13.08 -2.04 -10.01
CA ASN A 105 13.31 -2.55 -11.37
C ASN A 105 13.30 -1.46 -12.45
N HIS A 106 13.33 -0.18 -12.05
CA HIS A 106 13.21 0.93 -12.96
C HIS A 106 14.29 1.98 -12.73
N ASP A 107 15.07 2.26 -13.77
CA ASP A 107 16.08 3.33 -13.77
C ASP A 107 15.44 4.74 -13.68
N LYS A 108 14.12 4.84 -13.86
CA LYS A 108 13.36 6.09 -13.90
C LYS A 108 12.72 6.42 -12.56
N LYS A 109 12.71 7.71 -12.24
CA LYS A 109 12.01 8.23 -11.07
C LYS A 109 10.53 8.40 -11.39
N PHE A 110 9.69 7.48 -10.91
CA PHE A 110 8.25 7.67 -10.97
C PHE A 110 7.76 8.57 -9.84
N PRO A 111 6.99 9.63 -10.14
CA PRO A 111 6.23 10.33 -9.11
C PRO A 111 5.22 9.37 -8.47
N VAL A 112 5.01 9.51 -7.17
CA VAL A 112 4.00 8.71 -6.44
C VAL A 112 2.99 9.69 -5.88
N VAL A 113 1.72 9.44 -6.14
CA VAL A 113 0.60 10.20 -5.60
C VAL A 113 -0.16 9.28 -4.66
N LEU A 114 -0.24 9.67 -3.40
CA LEU A 114 -0.95 8.90 -2.37
C LEU A 114 -2.43 9.24 -2.40
N PHE A 115 -3.27 8.21 -2.31
CA PHE A 115 -4.72 8.29 -2.21
C PHE A 115 -5.17 7.59 -0.93
N GLY A 116 -6.24 8.09 -0.34
CA GLY A 116 -6.85 7.45 0.82
C GLY A 116 -8.13 8.15 1.24
N GLY A 117 -9.06 7.40 1.83
CA GLY A 117 -10.27 7.93 2.45
C GLY A 117 -10.35 7.52 3.93
N SER A 118 -11.05 8.30 4.77
CA SER A 118 -11.11 8.04 6.22
C SER A 118 -9.71 7.99 6.85
N TYR A 119 -9.41 6.99 7.68
CA TYR A 119 -8.07 6.71 8.19
C TYR A 119 -7.04 6.51 7.06
N GLY A 120 -7.43 5.94 5.91
CA GLY A 120 -6.57 5.89 4.73
C GLY A 120 -6.17 7.29 4.25
N GLY A 121 -7.07 8.27 4.33
CA GLY A 121 -6.76 9.66 4.00
C GLY A 121 -5.79 10.29 5.01
N MET A 122 -5.87 9.87 6.28
CA MET A 122 -4.90 10.27 7.30
C MET A 122 -3.52 9.67 6.99
N LEU A 123 -3.46 8.39 6.62
CA LEU A 123 -2.22 7.72 6.22
C LEU A 123 -1.60 8.34 4.96
N ALA A 124 -2.41 8.72 3.97
CA ALA A 124 -1.92 9.41 2.78
C ALA A 124 -1.34 10.80 3.09
N ALA A 125 -1.77 11.44 4.18
CA ALA A 125 -1.33 12.78 4.57
C ALA A 125 -0.12 12.79 5.54
N TRP A 126 0.11 11.70 6.27
CA TRP A 126 1.18 11.57 7.26
C TRP A 126 2.51 11.11 6.64
#